data_AF-A0A173RWA5-F1
#
_entry.id   AF-A0A173RWA5-F1
#
_cell.length_a   1.000
_cell.length_b   1.000
_cell.length_c   1.000
_cell.angle_alpha   90.00
_cell.angle_beta   90.00
_cell.angle_gamma   90.00
#
_symmetry.space_group_name_H-M   'P 1'
#
loop_
_entity.id
_entity.type
_entity.pdbx_description
1 polymer ?
#
loop_
_entity_poly.entity_id
_entity_poly.type
_entity_poly.pdbx_seq_one_letter_code
_entity_poly.pdbx_strand_id
1 'polypeptide(L)'
;MDFFYRRKPWYAGQFVRKIIPKIEIKGSAVLFFSTLLNKQKPKLLSVLVRDVDKVFCSTKIQLPIRNGKIDFDFMDSFVAELEAQRVAELSAYLTVSGYDNYELSVEELDTLRNFSDQNDNDWGTYTIGNLFEKVETKKLPYKAKELPKQPTDDYILPCLTSSFQNQGLNYYAPKSGATVLSNVISIPSNSDVYRAYYQTRDFTVLSDAYAIRWKDKEIELSPNQYLFMVMCINKVTDLPIYSYKNKLGGWNVVKNKNIRLPEKDGKIDFALMETFISAIKKLTIKEVVLYSDQKIASTKEVISRTDQINH
;
A
#
# COMPACT_ATOMS: atom_id res chain seq x y z
N MET A 1 -9.56 5.58 20.80
CA MET A 1 -9.18 6.93 21.23
C MET A 1 -7.77 7.15 20.74
N ASP A 2 -7.57 8.22 20.00
CA ASP A 2 -6.30 8.55 19.35
C ASP A 2 -6.11 10.05 19.47
N PHE A 3 -4.86 10.45 19.73
CA PHE A 3 -4.47 11.85 19.85
C PHE A 3 -3.92 12.33 18.52
N PHE A 4 -4.54 13.36 17.96
CA PHE A 4 -4.13 13.95 16.70
C PHE A 4 -3.82 15.42 16.90
N TYR A 5 -2.66 15.86 16.44
CA TYR A 5 -2.41 17.27 16.24
C TYR A 5 -3.15 17.77 14.99
N ARG A 6 -3.86 18.88 15.13
CA ARG A 6 -4.61 19.52 14.04
C ARG A 6 -4.11 20.95 13.87
N ARG A 7 -3.25 21.15 12.85
CA ARG A 7 -2.71 22.49 12.51
C ARG A 7 -3.76 23.41 11.89
N LYS A 8 -4.67 22.86 11.08
CA LYS A 8 -5.74 23.63 10.40
C LYS A 8 -7.00 23.69 11.26
N PRO A 9 -7.81 24.76 11.16
CA PRO A 9 -9.13 24.84 11.80
C PRO A 9 -10.01 23.62 11.44
N TRP A 10 -10.80 23.15 12.40
CA TRP A 10 -11.65 21.97 12.25
C TRP A 10 -12.84 22.01 13.21
N TYR A 11 -13.89 21.29 12.85
CA TYR A 11 -15.08 21.10 13.68
C TYR A 11 -14.98 19.81 14.49
N ALA A 12 -15.21 19.90 15.80
CA ALA A 12 -15.19 18.78 16.72
C ALA A 12 -16.62 18.33 17.03
N GLY A 13 -16.95 17.06 16.75
CA GLY A 13 -18.20 16.45 17.21
C GLY A 13 -18.16 16.06 18.69
N GLN A 14 -19.32 15.70 19.25
CA GLN A 14 -19.52 15.44 20.69
C GLN A 14 -18.59 14.38 21.33
N PHE A 15 -18.01 13.47 20.54
CA PHE A 15 -17.11 12.42 21.02
C PHE A 15 -15.63 12.77 20.88
N VAL A 16 -15.31 13.99 20.45
CA VAL A 16 -13.93 14.46 20.32
C VAL A 16 -13.59 15.39 21.47
N ARG A 17 -12.52 15.07 22.19
CA ARG A 17 -11.98 15.93 23.25
C ARG A 17 -10.92 16.85 22.68
N LYS A 18 -11.04 18.15 22.95
CA LYS A 18 -10.04 19.15 22.60
C LYS A 18 -9.08 19.33 23.77
N ILE A 19 -7.79 19.19 23.50
CA ILE A 19 -6.72 19.44 24.47
C ILE A 19 -5.91 20.62 23.96
N ILE A 20 -5.75 21.63 24.82
CA ILE A 20 -4.97 22.82 24.51
C ILE A 20 -3.77 22.82 25.47
N PRO A 21 -2.54 22.79 24.94
CA PRO A 21 -1.34 22.94 25.75
C PRO A 21 -1.40 24.24 26.57
N LYS A 22 -1.03 24.17 27.85
CA LYS A 22 -0.88 25.37 28.70
C LYS A 22 0.41 26.15 28.43
N ILE A 23 1.31 25.55 27.65
CA ILE A 23 2.57 26.13 27.21
C ILE A 23 2.57 26.19 25.69
N GLU A 24 3.35 27.11 25.13
CA GLU A 24 3.59 27.11 23.70
C GLU A 24 4.42 25.87 23.31
N ILE A 25 3.98 25.14 22.29
CA ILE A 25 4.72 24.01 21.70
C ILE A 25 5.00 24.40 20.26
N LYS A 26 6.27 24.66 19.95
CA LYS A 26 6.73 25.05 18.61
C LYS A 26 7.23 23.84 17.83
N GLY A 27 7.40 24.04 16.54
CA GLY A 27 8.14 23.13 15.67
C GLY A 27 7.57 21.72 15.64
N SER A 28 8.50 20.76 15.60
CA SER A 28 8.24 19.33 15.49
C SER A 28 8.00 18.66 16.84
N ALA A 29 8.28 19.36 17.95
CA ALA A 29 7.98 18.91 19.31
C ALA A 29 6.51 18.49 19.48
N VAL A 30 5.58 19.07 18.71
CA VAL A 30 4.16 18.66 18.71
C VAL A 30 3.95 17.18 18.33
N LEU A 31 4.79 16.64 17.45
CA LEU A 31 4.77 15.23 17.07
C LEU A 31 5.26 14.37 18.25
N PHE A 32 6.28 14.84 18.98
CA PHE A 32 6.78 14.19 20.19
C PHE A 32 5.67 14.05 21.25
N PHE A 33 4.98 15.16 21.56
CA PHE A 33 3.83 15.14 22.47
C PHE A 33 2.70 14.23 21.97
N SER A 34 2.39 14.27 20.68
CA SER A 34 1.36 13.39 20.08
C SER A 34 1.69 11.91 20.32
N THR A 35 2.94 11.51 20.15
CA THR A 35 3.41 10.14 20.43
C THR A 35 3.26 9.78 21.91
N LEU A 36 3.69 10.66 22.83
CA LEU A 36 3.59 10.44 24.27
C LEU A 36 2.14 10.30 24.75
N LEU A 37 1.23 11.10 24.21
CA LEU A 37 -0.18 11.04 24.54
C LEU A 37 -0.84 9.77 23.99
N ASN A 38 -0.51 9.38 22.75
CA ASN A 38 -0.97 8.11 22.19
C ASN A 38 -0.46 6.89 22.97
N LYS A 39 0.72 6.96 23.60
CA LYS A 39 1.21 5.92 24.52
C LYS A 39 0.28 5.71 25.72
N GLN A 40 -0.52 6.70 26.11
CA GLN A 40 -1.50 6.58 27.21
C GLN A 40 -2.81 5.91 26.78
N LYS A 41 -3.02 5.67 25.47
CA LYS A 41 -4.25 5.09 24.91
C LYS A 41 -4.72 3.82 25.62
N PRO A 42 -3.88 2.81 25.93
CA PRO A 42 -4.35 1.60 26.61
C PRO A 42 -4.98 1.88 27.97
N LYS A 43 -4.37 2.78 28.75
CA LYS A 43 -4.86 3.20 30.08
C LYS A 43 -6.15 4.01 29.98
N LEU A 44 -6.28 4.87 28.96
CA LEU A 44 -7.48 5.69 28.78
C LEU A 44 -8.66 4.89 28.22
N LEU A 45 -8.40 3.83 27.46
CA LEU A 45 -9.43 2.91 26.97
C LEU A 45 -9.89 1.90 28.02
N SER A 46 -9.15 1.72 29.12
CA SER A 46 -9.51 0.80 30.19
C SER A 46 -10.45 1.39 31.25
N VAL A 47 -10.87 2.65 31.10
CA VAL A 47 -11.73 3.34 32.09
C VAL A 47 -13.06 3.76 31.47
N LEU A 48 -14.06 4.00 32.31
CA LEU A 48 -15.36 4.49 31.85
C LEU A 48 -15.22 5.87 31.20
N VAL A 49 -16.05 6.13 30.18
CA VAL A 49 -16.02 7.40 29.41
C VAL A 49 -16.11 8.63 30.31
N ARG A 50 -16.89 8.56 31.41
CA ARG A 50 -17.04 9.64 32.40
C ARG A 50 -15.77 9.93 33.20
N ASP A 51 -14.88 8.94 33.32
CA ASP A 51 -13.65 9.03 34.13
C ASP A 51 -12.42 9.38 33.29
N VAL A 52 -12.53 9.34 31.95
CA VAL A 52 -11.43 9.63 31.01
C VAL A 52 -10.74 10.96 31.33
N ASP A 53 -11.50 12.03 31.59
CA ASP A 53 -10.92 13.36 31.79
C ASP A 53 -10.13 13.43 33.10
N LYS A 54 -10.67 12.83 34.16
CA LYS A 54 -9.99 12.70 35.45
C LYS A 54 -8.70 11.89 35.32
N VAL A 55 -8.75 10.77 34.60
CA VAL A 55 -7.58 9.90 34.39
C VAL A 55 -6.55 10.58 33.49
N PHE A 56 -6.98 11.29 32.46
CA PHE A 56 -6.10 12.08 31.60
C PHE A 56 -5.36 13.16 32.39
N CYS A 57 -6.09 14.01 33.13
CA CYS A 57 -5.51 15.11 33.91
C CYS A 57 -4.59 14.65 35.04
N SER A 58 -4.77 13.45 35.58
CA SER A 58 -3.90 12.87 36.62
C SER A 58 -2.75 12.03 36.06
N THR A 59 -2.75 11.73 34.75
CA THR A 59 -1.69 10.94 34.12
C THR A 59 -0.44 11.78 33.92
N LYS A 60 0.67 11.31 34.47
CA LYS A 60 1.99 11.92 34.27
C LYS A 60 2.64 11.36 33.01
N ILE A 61 3.23 12.24 32.22
CA ILE A 61 4.10 11.88 31.10
C ILE A 61 5.55 12.26 31.46
N GLN A 62 6.51 11.52 30.92
CA GLN A 62 7.92 11.86 31.03
C GLN A 62 8.33 12.71 29.81
N LEU A 63 9.05 13.79 30.07
CA LEU A 63 9.57 14.69 29.05
C LEU A 63 11.09 14.79 29.22
N PRO A 64 11.84 14.98 28.12
CA PRO A 64 13.25 15.34 28.18
C PRO A 64 13.41 16.70 28.87
N ILE A 65 14.44 16.81 29.73
CA ILE A 65 14.71 17.99 30.55
C ILE A 65 16.19 18.36 30.41
N ARG A 66 16.45 19.66 30.24
CA ARG A 66 17.79 20.27 30.25
C ARG A 66 17.77 21.46 31.19
N ASN A 67 18.70 21.49 32.15
CA ASN A 67 18.80 22.55 33.15
C ASN A 67 17.48 22.83 33.90
N GLY A 68 16.73 21.77 34.24
CA GLY A 68 15.45 21.87 34.95
C GLY A 68 14.26 22.36 34.12
N LYS A 69 14.43 22.60 32.82
CA LYS A 69 13.36 22.98 31.88
C LYS A 69 13.13 21.90 30.83
N ILE A 70 11.95 21.87 30.22
CA ILE A 70 11.66 20.96 29.10
C ILE A 70 12.64 21.23 27.96
N ASP A 71 13.28 20.18 27.48
CA ASP A 71 14.27 20.26 26.41
C ASP A 71 13.59 20.16 25.03
N PHE A 72 13.09 21.31 24.55
CA PHE A 72 12.46 21.41 23.23
C PHE A 72 13.48 21.23 22.09
N ASP A 73 14.71 21.67 22.29
CA ASP A 73 15.78 21.54 21.29
C ASP A 73 16.10 20.07 21.04
N PHE A 74 16.16 19.25 22.11
CA PHE A 74 16.26 17.79 21.97
C PHE A 74 15.05 17.21 21.23
N MET A 75 13.82 17.58 21.58
CA MET A 75 12.63 17.05 20.90
C MET A 75 12.66 17.35 19.40
N ASP A 76 13.02 18.58 19.03
CA ASP A 76 13.05 19.02 17.64
C ASP A 76 14.18 18.33 16.86
N SER A 77 15.39 18.26 17.42
CA SER A 77 16.51 17.54 16.79
C SER A 77 16.23 16.04 16.65
N PHE A 78 15.66 15.40 17.68
CA PHE A 78 15.31 13.98 17.66
C PHE A 78 14.26 13.66 16.60
N VAL A 79 13.20 14.48 16.49
CA VAL A 79 12.17 14.28 15.44
C VAL A 79 12.76 14.53 14.06
N ALA A 80 13.60 15.57 13.90
CA ALA A 80 14.26 15.85 12.62
C ALA A 80 15.18 14.71 12.18
N GLU A 81 15.94 14.10 13.09
CA GLU A 81 16.79 12.94 12.80
C GLU A 81 15.95 11.73 12.35
N LEU A 82 14.86 11.42 13.07
CA LEU A 82 13.95 10.33 12.69
C LEU A 82 13.30 10.58 11.32
N GLU A 83 12.86 11.81 11.04
CA GLU A 83 12.33 12.17 9.73
C GLU A 83 13.38 11.98 8.63
N ALA A 84 14.62 12.44 8.86
CA ALA A 84 15.72 12.27 7.91
C ALA A 84 16.01 10.80 7.61
N GLN A 85 16.05 9.94 8.64
CA GLN A 85 16.21 8.49 8.47
C GLN A 85 15.09 7.89 7.61
N ARG A 86 13.83 8.23 7.88
CA ARG A 86 12.68 7.69 7.12
C ARG A 86 12.64 8.18 5.68
N VAL A 87 13.00 9.44 5.44
CA VAL A 87 13.09 9.99 4.09
C VAL A 87 14.24 9.33 3.32
N ALA A 88 15.38 9.06 3.95
CA ALA A 88 16.48 8.33 3.33
C ALA A 88 16.10 6.88 2.97
N GLU A 89 15.41 6.18 3.86
CA GLU A 89 14.87 4.84 3.59
C GLU A 89 13.90 4.85 2.40
N LEU A 90 12.99 5.84 2.34
CA LEU A 90 12.05 6.00 1.23
C LEU A 90 12.79 6.26 -0.09
N SER A 91 13.76 7.18 -0.10
CA SER A 91 14.55 7.51 -1.28
C SER A 91 15.32 6.28 -1.80
N ALA A 92 15.99 5.55 -0.90
CA ALA A 92 16.68 4.31 -1.26
C ALA A 92 15.71 3.27 -1.84
N TYR A 93 14.53 3.12 -1.25
CA TYR A 93 13.50 2.22 -1.77
C TYR A 93 13.05 2.62 -3.18
N LEU A 94 12.80 3.91 -3.42
CA LEU A 94 12.40 4.42 -4.74
C LEU A 94 13.47 4.11 -5.79
N THR A 95 14.74 4.40 -5.51
CA THR A 95 15.85 4.13 -6.44
C THR A 95 16.04 2.65 -6.71
N VAL A 96 16.13 1.81 -5.67
CA VAL A 96 16.33 0.35 -5.86
C VAL A 96 15.15 -0.30 -6.58
N SER A 97 13.95 0.27 -6.44
CA SER A 97 12.74 -0.21 -7.13
C SER A 97 12.56 0.38 -8.54
N GLY A 98 13.46 1.26 -9.01
CA GLY A 98 13.35 1.95 -10.30
C GLY A 98 12.20 2.95 -10.38
N TYR A 99 11.82 3.55 -9.24
CA TYR A 99 10.71 4.48 -9.08
C TYR A 99 11.14 5.93 -8.82
N ASP A 100 12.43 6.22 -8.95
CA ASP A 100 13.00 7.57 -8.83
C ASP A 100 12.85 8.38 -10.12
N ASN A 101 12.74 7.74 -11.29
CA ASN A 101 12.42 8.41 -12.54
C ASN A 101 10.90 8.58 -12.72
N TYR A 102 10.42 9.82 -12.64
CA TYR A 102 9.02 10.18 -12.92
C TYR A 102 8.83 10.97 -14.22
N GLU A 103 9.89 11.22 -14.99
CA GLU A 103 9.81 11.95 -16.26
C GLU A 103 9.28 11.05 -17.36
N LEU A 104 8.20 11.49 -18.01
CA LEU A 104 7.61 10.77 -19.12
C LEU A 104 8.47 10.92 -20.37
N SER A 105 8.78 9.81 -21.02
CA SER A 105 9.37 9.82 -22.36
C SER A 105 8.39 10.37 -23.38
N VAL A 106 8.89 10.74 -24.57
CA VAL A 106 8.04 11.14 -25.70
C VAL A 106 7.03 10.04 -26.03
N GLU A 107 7.48 8.78 -26.04
CA GLU A 107 6.61 7.62 -26.31
C GLU A 107 5.51 7.44 -25.25
N GLU A 108 5.84 7.62 -23.97
CA GLU A 108 4.87 7.55 -22.87
C GLU A 108 3.84 8.69 -22.96
N LEU A 109 4.29 9.91 -23.27
CA LEU A 109 3.41 11.07 -23.47
C LEU A 109 2.46 10.84 -24.64
N ASP A 110 2.97 10.40 -25.78
CA ASP A 110 2.18 10.15 -26.98
C ASP A 110 1.22 8.98 -26.76
N THR A 111 1.65 7.93 -26.05
CA THR A 111 0.78 6.83 -25.63
C THR A 111 -0.39 7.33 -24.80
N LEU A 112 -0.14 8.17 -23.78
CA LEU A 112 -1.22 8.70 -22.93
C LEU A 112 -2.20 9.59 -23.70
N ARG A 113 -1.69 10.42 -24.62
CA ARG A 113 -2.53 11.28 -25.47
C ARG A 113 -3.40 10.46 -26.41
N ASN A 114 -2.81 9.50 -27.09
CA ASN A 114 -3.52 8.71 -28.09
C ASN A 114 -4.44 7.66 -27.46
N PHE A 115 -4.20 7.26 -26.20
CA PHE A 115 -5.04 6.28 -25.51
C PHE A 115 -6.49 6.74 -25.37
N SER A 116 -6.75 8.04 -25.19
CA SER A 116 -8.13 8.57 -25.14
C SER A 116 -8.82 8.57 -26.50
N ASP A 117 -8.04 8.55 -27.59
CA ASP A 117 -8.53 8.63 -28.96
C ASP A 117 -8.75 7.24 -29.58
N GLN A 118 -8.38 6.17 -28.87
CA GLN A 118 -8.61 4.80 -29.30
C GLN A 118 -10.10 4.52 -29.48
N ASN A 119 -10.43 3.88 -30.60
CA ASN A 119 -11.78 3.47 -30.93
C ASN A 119 -11.98 1.96 -30.71
N ASP A 120 -13.22 1.50 -30.87
CA ASP A 120 -13.61 0.12 -30.59
C ASP A 120 -12.79 -0.92 -31.39
N ASN A 121 -12.28 -0.52 -32.56
CA ASN A 121 -11.48 -1.36 -33.46
C ASN A 121 -10.03 -1.57 -32.98
N ASP A 122 -9.53 -0.75 -32.05
CA ASP A 122 -8.17 -0.89 -31.48
C ASP A 122 -8.12 -1.93 -30.36
N TRP A 123 -9.22 -2.66 -30.12
CA TRP A 123 -9.40 -3.52 -28.97
C TRP A 123 -10.03 -4.86 -29.33
N GLY A 124 -9.33 -5.93 -28.99
CA GLY A 124 -9.83 -7.30 -29.10
C GLY A 124 -10.72 -7.71 -27.93
N THR A 125 -11.51 -8.75 -28.15
CA THR A 125 -12.29 -9.42 -27.10
C THR A 125 -11.73 -10.81 -26.86
N TYR A 126 -11.33 -11.07 -25.61
CA TYR A 126 -10.66 -12.31 -25.22
C TYR A 126 -11.36 -12.97 -24.03
N THR A 127 -11.58 -14.28 -24.13
CA THR A 127 -12.05 -15.07 -22.98
C THR A 127 -10.88 -15.35 -22.02
N ILE A 128 -11.05 -15.07 -20.73
CA ILE A 128 -9.98 -15.20 -19.72
C ILE A 128 -9.34 -16.59 -19.74
N GLY A 129 -10.12 -17.67 -19.87
CA GLY A 129 -9.62 -19.04 -19.89
C GLY A 129 -8.83 -19.44 -21.15
N ASN A 130 -8.88 -18.64 -22.22
CA ASN A 130 -8.02 -18.83 -23.38
C ASN A 130 -6.62 -18.24 -23.13
N LEU A 131 -6.56 -17.17 -22.34
CA LEU A 131 -5.33 -16.43 -22.03
C LEU A 131 -4.62 -16.95 -20.77
N PHE A 132 -5.38 -17.39 -19.78
CA PHE A 132 -4.90 -17.76 -18.46
C PHE A 132 -5.33 -19.16 -18.05
N GLU A 133 -4.50 -19.79 -17.23
CA GLU A 133 -4.81 -21.04 -16.54
C GLU A 133 -4.73 -20.88 -15.02
N LYS A 134 -5.53 -21.66 -14.29
CA LYS A 134 -5.47 -21.69 -12.83
C LYS A 134 -4.23 -22.45 -12.38
N VAL A 135 -3.50 -21.88 -11.43
CA VAL A 135 -2.35 -22.53 -10.82
C VAL A 135 -2.81 -23.54 -9.77
N GLU A 136 -2.34 -24.78 -9.87
CA GLU A 136 -2.56 -25.79 -8.83
C GLU A 136 -1.70 -25.49 -7.60
N THR A 137 -2.28 -25.67 -6.42
CA THR A 137 -1.61 -25.38 -5.14
C THR A 137 -1.88 -26.49 -4.14
N LYS A 138 -0.87 -26.76 -3.30
CA LYS A 138 -1.01 -27.68 -2.18
C LYS A 138 -1.93 -27.08 -1.12
N LYS A 139 -2.88 -27.88 -0.61
CA LYS A 139 -3.69 -27.49 0.54
C LYS A 139 -2.81 -27.42 1.78
N LEU A 140 -2.80 -26.27 2.44
CA LEU A 140 -2.06 -26.08 3.68
C LEU A 140 -2.87 -26.53 4.90
N PRO A 141 -2.23 -27.12 5.93
CA PRO A 141 -2.88 -27.60 7.14
C PRO A 141 -3.10 -26.50 8.19
N TYR A 142 -3.30 -25.24 7.76
CA TYR A 142 -3.44 -24.09 8.66
C TYR A 142 -4.81 -23.46 8.54
N LYS A 143 -5.35 -22.96 9.66
CA LYS A 143 -6.48 -22.01 9.63
C LYS A 143 -5.93 -20.60 9.75
N ALA A 144 -6.49 -19.65 9.01
CA ALA A 144 -6.04 -18.26 9.00
C ALA A 144 -5.93 -17.65 10.43
N LYS A 145 -6.89 -17.96 11.32
CA LYS A 145 -6.90 -17.47 12.71
C LYS A 145 -5.73 -17.98 13.59
N GLU A 146 -5.06 -19.05 13.17
CA GLU A 146 -3.91 -19.66 13.87
C GLU A 146 -2.58 -19.12 13.35
N LEU A 147 -2.59 -18.33 12.27
CA LEU A 147 -1.39 -17.77 11.66
C LEU A 147 -1.13 -16.34 12.12
N PRO A 148 0.15 -15.94 12.25
CA PRO A 148 0.50 -14.58 12.59
C PRO A 148 0.14 -13.62 11.45
N LYS A 149 -0.20 -12.38 11.82
CA LYS A 149 -0.52 -11.29 10.89
C LYS A 149 0.69 -10.47 10.44
N GLN A 150 1.86 -10.82 10.95
CA GLN A 150 3.15 -10.23 10.62
C GLN A 150 4.17 -11.38 10.51
N PRO A 151 5.26 -11.23 9.74
CA PRO A 151 6.31 -12.24 9.66
C PRO A 151 6.93 -12.48 11.05
N THR A 152 7.11 -13.75 11.44
CA THR A 152 7.74 -14.15 12.70
C THR A 152 8.47 -15.48 12.54
N ASP A 153 9.71 -15.59 13.00
CA ASP A 153 10.51 -16.83 12.95
C ASP A 153 10.42 -17.49 11.55
N ASP A 154 9.91 -18.73 11.48
CA ASP A 154 9.74 -19.48 10.23
C ASP A 154 8.49 -19.06 9.42
N TYR A 155 7.57 -18.29 10.00
CA TYR A 155 6.33 -17.84 9.38
C TYR A 155 6.58 -16.57 8.56
N ILE A 156 7.21 -16.73 7.40
CA ILE A 156 7.65 -15.62 6.55
C ILE A 156 6.93 -15.53 5.19
N LEU A 157 6.21 -16.57 4.77
CA LEU A 157 5.55 -16.61 3.47
C LEU A 157 4.13 -16.04 3.57
N PRO A 158 3.79 -14.95 2.87
CA PRO A 158 2.43 -14.41 2.84
C PRO A 158 1.41 -15.43 2.31
N CYS A 159 0.24 -15.46 2.93
CA CYS A 159 -0.85 -16.37 2.64
C CYS A 159 -2.04 -15.63 2.02
N LEU A 160 -2.35 -15.97 0.77
CA LEU A 160 -3.52 -15.46 0.05
C LEU A 160 -4.80 -16.07 0.63
N THR A 161 -5.69 -15.16 1.02
CA THR A 161 -7.07 -15.43 1.46
C THR A 161 -8.06 -14.65 0.58
N SER A 162 -9.36 -14.79 0.83
CA SER A 162 -10.38 -14.02 0.11
C SER A 162 -10.49 -12.53 0.50
N SER A 163 -9.74 -12.08 1.50
CA SER A 163 -9.82 -10.69 1.98
C SER A 163 -9.34 -9.71 0.92
N PHE A 164 -9.99 -8.56 0.82
CA PHE A 164 -9.47 -7.44 0.00
C PHE A 164 -8.44 -6.59 0.77
N GLN A 165 -8.38 -6.75 2.10
CA GLN A 165 -7.34 -6.12 2.92
C GLN A 165 -5.97 -6.69 2.55
N ASN A 166 -4.98 -5.82 2.42
CA ASN A 166 -3.62 -6.18 1.98
C ASN A 166 -3.59 -7.11 0.75
N GLN A 167 -4.50 -6.91 -0.21
CA GLN A 167 -4.63 -7.74 -1.42
C GLN A 167 -4.80 -9.24 -1.13
N GLY A 168 -5.34 -9.59 0.05
CA GLY A 168 -5.56 -10.96 0.49
C GLY A 168 -4.40 -11.58 1.28
N LEU A 169 -3.24 -10.93 1.35
CA LEU A 169 -2.00 -11.42 1.95
C LEU A 169 -1.86 -11.01 3.43
N ASN A 170 -2.82 -11.38 4.28
CA ASN A 170 -2.89 -10.89 5.67
C ASN A 170 -2.18 -11.78 6.71
N TYR A 171 -1.82 -12.99 6.34
CA TYR A 171 -1.28 -14.00 7.24
C TYR A 171 0.03 -14.54 6.69
N TYR A 172 0.85 -15.12 7.55
CA TYR A 172 2.13 -15.71 7.17
C TYR A 172 2.19 -17.18 7.57
N ALA A 173 2.76 -18.02 6.74
CA ALA A 173 3.01 -19.44 7.01
C ALA A 173 4.48 -19.79 6.69
N PRO A 174 4.96 -20.96 7.15
CA PRO A 174 6.25 -21.48 6.72
C PRO A 174 6.30 -21.74 5.21
N LYS A 175 7.47 -21.54 4.60
CA LYS A 175 7.72 -21.94 3.21
C LYS A 175 7.68 -23.47 3.03
N SER A 176 8.08 -24.22 4.06
CA SER A 176 8.11 -25.68 4.02
C SER A 176 6.70 -26.26 3.77
N GLY A 177 6.59 -27.15 2.79
CA GLY A 177 5.32 -27.79 2.40
C GLY A 177 4.37 -26.91 1.58
N ALA A 178 4.64 -25.61 1.43
CA ALA A 178 3.80 -24.69 0.66
C ALA A 178 4.11 -24.73 -0.85
N THR A 179 3.15 -24.27 -1.65
CA THR A 179 3.39 -23.94 -3.07
C THR A 179 3.72 -22.46 -3.14
N VAL A 180 4.98 -22.13 -3.39
CA VAL A 180 5.43 -20.74 -3.51
C VAL A 180 5.09 -20.24 -4.92
N LEU A 181 4.38 -19.12 -4.98
CA LEU A 181 3.94 -18.45 -6.19
C LEU A 181 4.46 -17.02 -6.21
N SER A 182 4.79 -16.53 -7.40
CA SER A 182 5.12 -15.13 -7.68
C SER A 182 4.83 -14.86 -9.17
N ASN A 183 4.71 -13.58 -9.55
CA ASN A 183 4.38 -13.13 -10.90
C ASN A 183 3.11 -13.79 -11.47
N VAL A 184 2.05 -13.80 -10.67
CA VAL A 184 0.73 -14.33 -11.03
C VAL A 184 -0.38 -13.39 -10.60
N ILE A 185 -1.59 -13.58 -11.15
CA ILE A 185 -2.76 -12.82 -10.75
C ILE A 185 -3.52 -13.61 -9.69
N SER A 186 -3.79 -13.01 -8.53
CA SER A 186 -4.65 -13.57 -7.49
C SER A 186 -6.08 -13.08 -7.62
N ILE A 187 -7.07 -13.96 -7.41
CA ILE A 187 -8.49 -13.63 -7.41
C ILE A 187 -9.17 -14.31 -6.21
N PRO A 188 -9.95 -13.57 -5.39
CA PRO A 188 -10.73 -14.17 -4.31
C PRO A 188 -11.89 -15.01 -4.88
N SER A 189 -12.22 -16.10 -4.20
CA SER A 189 -13.37 -16.97 -4.55
C SER A 189 -14.60 -16.73 -3.67
N ASN A 190 -14.43 -16.12 -2.50
CA ASN A 190 -15.51 -15.90 -1.55
C ASN A 190 -15.28 -14.61 -0.76
N SER A 191 -15.62 -13.46 -1.37
CA SER A 191 -15.36 -12.13 -0.81
C SER A 191 -16.54 -11.19 -1.00
N ASP A 192 -16.53 -10.07 -0.28
CA ASP A 192 -17.39 -8.92 -0.58
C ASP A 192 -16.89 -8.11 -1.76
N VAL A 193 -15.58 -8.21 -2.07
CA VAL A 193 -14.92 -7.48 -3.15
C VAL A 193 -14.11 -8.47 -3.97
N TYR A 194 -14.51 -8.71 -5.22
CA TYR A 194 -13.89 -9.70 -6.09
C TYR A 194 -12.76 -9.12 -6.95
N ARG A 195 -11.92 -8.29 -6.33
CA ARG A 195 -10.81 -7.62 -6.99
C ARG A 195 -9.65 -8.59 -7.22
N ALA A 196 -9.19 -8.65 -8.46
CA ALA A 196 -7.96 -9.29 -8.87
C ALA A 196 -6.75 -8.38 -8.58
N TYR A 197 -5.63 -9.00 -8.23
CA TYR A 197 -4.36 -8.33 -7.96
C TYR A 197 -3.21 -9.05 -8.65
N TYR A 198 -2.22 -8.30 -9.14
CA TYR A 198 -0.97 -8.87 -9.60
C TYR A 198 0.01 -9.00 -8.43
N GLN A 199 0.48 -10.22 -8.17
CA GLN A 199 1.33 -10.55 -7.04
C GLN A 199 2.78 -10.76 -7.50
N THR A 200 3.64 -9.76 -7.28
CA THR A 200 5.05 -9.78 -7.73
C THR A 200 5.98 -10.52 -6.77
N ARG A 201 5.60 -10.66 -5.50
CA ARG A 201 6.44 -11.25 -4.45
C ARG A 201 5.97 -12.68 -4.14
N ASP A 202 6.88 -13.48 -3.58
CA ASP A 202 6.58 -14.81 -3.08
C ASP A 202 5.37 -14.81 -2.14
N PHE A 203 4.40 -15.69 -2.40
CA PHE A 203 3.26 -15.98 -1.53
C PHE A 203 2.80 -17.43 -1.72
N THR A 204 1.82 -17.88 -0.93
CA THR A 204 1.11 -19.15 -1.13
C THR A 204 -0.40 -18.93 -1.04
N VAL A 205 -1.19 -19.82 -1.63
CA VAL A 205 -2.64 -19.82 -1.44
C VAL A 205 -2.99 -20.57 -0.15
N LEU A 206 -3.80 -19.95 0.71
CA LEU A 206 -4.28 -20.57 1.95
C LEU A 206 -5.73 -21.06 1.82
N SER A 207 -6.65 -20.15 1.52
CA SER A 207 -8.08 -20.48 1.45
C SER A 207 -8.89 -19.47 0.66
N ASP A 208 -10.01 -19.92 0.07
CA ASP A 208 -11.03 -19.06 -0.53
C ASP A 208 -10.53 -18.06 -1.59
N ALA A 209 -9.41 -18.37 -2.23
CA ALA A 209 -8.81 -17.60 -3.31
C ALA A 209 -8.03 -18.55 -4.22
N TYR A 210 -7.63 -18.08 -5.39
CA TYR A 210 -6.78 -18.82 -6.31
C TYR A 210 -5.86 -17.86 -7.06
N ALA A 211 -4.84 -18.43 -7.69
CA ALA A 211 -3.96 -17.73 -8.62
C ALA A 211 -4.20 -18.23 -10.04
N ILE A 212 -4.05 -17.33 -11.01
CA ILE A 212 -4.02 -17.63 -12.43
C ILE A 212 -2.72 -17.11 -13.04
N ARG A 213 -2.22 -17.83 -14.04
CA ARG A 213 -1.02 -17.45 -14.79
C ARG A 213 -1.29 -17.44 -16.28
N TRP A 214 -0.47 -16.67 -16.99
CA TRP A 214 -0.51 -16.66 -18.45
C TRP A 214 -0.23 -18.06 -18.99
N LYS A 215 -1.00 -18.47 -20.00
CA LYS A 215 -1.02 -19.85 -20.49
C LYS A 215 0.08 -20.13 -21.52
N ASP A 216 0.37 -19.17 -22.38
CA ASP A 216 1.39 -19.32 -23.42
C ASP A 216 2.80 -19.22 -22.80
N LYS A 217 3.56 -20.31 -22.84
CA LYS A 217 4.89 -20.39 -22.22
C LYS A 217 5.98 -19.78 -23.08
N GLU A 218 5.70 -19.52 -24.35
CA GLU A 218 6.64 -18.87 -25.27
C GLU A 218 6.65 -17.35 -25.10
N ILE A 219 5.66 -16.80 -24.38
CA ILE A 219 5.53 -15.36 -24.10
C ILE A 219 5.75 -15.12 -22.61
N GLU A 220 6.86 -14.47 -22.29
CA GLU A 220 7.10 -13.94 -20.94
C GLU A 220 6.46 -12.55 -20.81
N LEU A 221 5.42 -12.46 -19.99
CA LEU A 221 4.75 -11.19 -19.72
C LEU A 221 5.51 -10.36 -18.68
N SER A 222 5.60 -9.07 -18.94
CA SER A 222 6.17 -8.12 -17.98
C SER A 222 5.21 -7.84 -16.80
N PRO A 223 5.74 -7.30 -15.68
CA PRO A 223 4.91 -6.76 -14.60
C PRO A 223 3.87 -5.73 -15.06
N ASN A 224 4.22 -4.89 -16.03
CA ASN A 224 3.34 -3.83 -16.54
C ASN A 224 2.19 -4.43 -17.35
N GLN A 225 2.47 -5.43 -18.19
CA GLN A 225 1.45 -6.14 -18.94
C GLN A 225 0.47 -6.87 -18.02
N TYR A 226 0.95 -7.55 -16.96
CA TYR A 226 0.07 -8.13 -15.95
C TYR A 226 -0.81 -7.09 -15.26
N LEU A 227 -0.26 -5.94 -14.88
CA LEU A 227 -1.03 -4.86 -14.24
C LEU A 227 -2.13 -4.34 -15.16
N PHE A 228 -1.85 -4.14 -16.44
CA PHE A 228 -2.85 -3.75 -17.42
C PHE A 228 -3.97 -4.80 -17.51
N MET A 229 -3.62 -6.09 -17.65
CA MET A 229 -4.62 -7.16 -17.71
C MET A 229 -5.46 -7.26 -16.43
N VAL A 230 -4.87 -7.01 -15.25
CA VAL A 230 -5.61 -6.97 -13.98
C VAL A 230 -6.68 -5.89 -14.02
N MET A 231 -6.40 -4.71 -14.59
CA MET A 231 -7.42 -3.66 -14.76
C MET A 231 -8.58 -4.16 -15.63
N CYS A 232 -8.29 -4.83 -16.75
CA CYS A 232 -9.29 -5.38 -17.64
C CYS A 232 -10.10 -6.53 -16.99
N ILE A 233 -9.45 -7.41 -16.23
CA ILE A 233 -10.12 -8.47 -15.45
C ILE A 233 -11.03 -7.86 -14.38
N ASN A 234 -10.60 -6.79 -13.71
CA ASN A 234 -11.40 -6.11 -12.70
C ASN A 234 -12.68 -5.48 -13.27
N LYS A 235 -12.72 -5.12 -14.56
CA LYS A 235 -13.96 -4.66 -15.24
C LYS A 235 -15.07 -5.71 -15.24
N VAL A 236 -14.76 -7.00 -15.05
CA VAL A 236 -15.75 -8.09 -15.08
C VAL A 236 -15.82 -8.93 -13.80
N THR A 237 -14.90 -8.68 -12.86
CA THR A 237 -14.82 -9.40 -11.58
C THR A 237 -15.15 -8.50 -10.39
N ASP A 238 -14.67 -7.25 -10.36
CA ASP A 238 -14.89 -6.29 -9.27
C ASP A 238 -16.13 -5.41 -9.53
N LEU A 239 -17.27 -6.06 -9.79
CA LEU A 239 -18.54 -5.38 -10.08
C LEU A 239 -19.39 -5.21 -8.81
N PRO A 240 -20.13 -4.10 -8.65
CA PRO A 240 -21.00 -3.86 -7.48
C PRO A 240 -22.10 -4.90 -7.25
N ILE A 241 -22.44 -5.69 -8.29
CA ILE A 241 -23.40 -6.78 -8.18
C ILE A 241 -22.88 -7.94 -7.33
N TYR A 242 -21.56 -8.09 -7.24
CA TYR A 242 -20.94 -9.20 -6.53
C TYR A 242 -20.69 -8.85 -5.07
N SER A 243 -20.93 -9.83 -4.21
CA SER A 243 -20.71 -9.74 -2.76
C SER A 243 -20.59 -11.13 -2.15
N TYR A 244 -20.46 -11.23 -0.83
CA TYR A 244 -20.54 -12.52 -0.15
C TYR A 244 -21.89 -13.23 -0.39
N LYS A 245 -22.98 -12.47 -0.54
CA LYS A 245 -24.34 -13.00 -0.78
C LYS A 245 -24.57 -13.36 -2.24
N ASN A 246 -24.10 -12.52 -3.17
CA ASN A 246 -24.20 -12.74 -4.60
C ASN A 246 -22.81 -13.01 -5.19
N LYS A 247 -22.38 -14.27 -5.18
CA LYS A 247 -20.99 -14.62 -5.47
C LYS A 247 -20.69 -14.54 -6.96
N LEU A 248 -19.49 -14.06 -7.31
CA LEU A 248 -18.93 -14.14 -8.67
C LEU A 248 -18.83 -15.59 -9.16
N GLY A 249 -18.59 -16.52 -8.23
CA GLY A 249 -18.17 -17.89 -8.52
C GLY A 249 -16.64 -17.99 -8.60
N GLY A 250 -16.15 -19.23 -8.59
CA GLY A 250 -14.73 -19.52 -8.71
C GLY A 250 -14.24 -19.53 -10.15
N TRP A 251 -13.07 -20.15 -10.37
CA TRP A 251 -12.44 -20.25 -11.69
C TRP A 251 -13.35 -20.79 -12.80
N ASN A 252 -14.26 -21.72 -12.49
CA ASN A 252 -15.20 -22.27 -13.48
C ASN A 252 -16.15 -21.23 -14.08
N VAL A 253 -16.39 -20.12 -13.40
CA VAL A 253 -17.15 -18.98 -13.92
C VAL A 253 -16.22 -17.95 -14.54
N VAL A 254 -15.14 -17.58 -13.82
CA VAL A 254 -14.23 -16.51 -14.24
C VAL A 254 -13.54 -16.81 -15.57
N LYS A 255 -13.16 -18.08 -15.82
CA LYS A 255 -12.51 -18.48 -17.07
C LYS A 255 -13.38 -18.23 -18.32
N ASN A 256 -14.70 -18.13 -18.17
CA ASN A 256 -15.63 -17.92 -19.29
C ASN A 256 -15.98 -16.43 -19.50
N LYS A 257 -15.43 -15.52 -18.69
CA LYS A 257 -15.68 -14.08 -18.86
C LYS A 257 -14.80 -13.53 -19.98
N ASN A 258 -15.35 -12.57 -20.70
CA ASN A 258 -14.63 -11.84 -21.73
C ASN A 258 -14.04 -10.56 -21.15
N ILE A 259 -12.81 -10.26 -21.51
CA ILE A 259 -12.12 -9.00 -21.24
C ILE A 259 -11.71 -8.37 -22.56
N ARG A 260 -11.44 -7.06 -22.53
CA ARG A 260 -10.88 -6.34 -23.68
C ARG A 260 -9.42 -6.02 -23.45
N LEU A 261 -8.62 -6.22 -24.48
CA LEU A 261 -7.20 -5.88 -24.52
C LEU A 261 -6.91 -5.13 -25.81
N PRO A 262 -5.93 -4.21 -25.83
CA PRO A 262 -5.58 -3.51 -27.04
C PRO A 262 -5.05 -4.49 -28.08
N GLU A 263 -5.34 -4.22 -29.35
CA GLU A 263 -4.92 -5.03 -30.48
C GLU A 263 -4.16 -4.19 -31.51
N LYS A 264 -3.15 -4.83 -32.09
CA LYS A 264 -2.41 -4.34 -33.25
C LYS A 264 -2.18 -5.50 -34.20
N ASP A 265 -2.57 -5.33 -35.46
CA ASP A 265 -2.45 -6.35 -36.51
C ASP A 265 -3.08 -7.71 -36.13
N GLY A 266 -4.24 -7.67 -35.44
CA GLY A 266 -5.00 -8.85 -35.01
C GLY A 266 -4.37 -9.64 -33.87
N LYS A 267 -3.40 -9.06 -33.16
CA LYS A 267 -2.75 -9.64 -31.97
C LYS A 267 -2.80 -8.65 -30.81
N ILE A 268 -2.69 -9.15 -29.58
CA ILE A 268 -2.61 -8.31 -28.38
C ILE A 268 -1.41 -7.35 -28.50
N ASP A 269 -1.66 -6.05 -28.34
CA ASP A 269 -0.62 -5.03 -28.34
C ASP A 269 0.04 -4.92 -26.95
N PHE A 270 0.95 -5.86 -26.69
CA PHE A 270 1.73 -5.90 -25.46
C PHE A 270 2.64 -4.69 -25.26
N ALA A 271 3.08 -4.04 -26.34
CA ALA A 271 3.92 -2.86 -26.30
C ALA A 271 3.13 -1.66 -25.78
N LEU A 272 1.90 -1.47 -26.27
CA LEU A 272 1.02 -0.43 -25.74
C LEU A 272 0.74 -0.63 -24.24
N MET A 273 0.46 -1.86 -23.82
CA MET A 273 0.22 -2.18 -22.41
C MET A 273 1.43 -1.85 -21.53
N GLU A 274 2.64 -2.14 -22.02
CA GLU A 274 3.90 -1.83 -21.36
C GLU A 274 4.07 -0.32 -21.16
N THR A 275 4.06 0.43 -22.26
CA THR A 275 4.32 1.87 -22.28
C THR A 275 3.25 2.63 -21.50
N PHE A 276 1.97 2.24 -21.63
CA PHE A 276 0.87 2.86 -20.90
C PHE A 276 1.03 2.70 -19.37
N ILE A 277 1.30 1.49 -18.87
CA ILE A 277 1.46 1.28 -17.43
C ILE A 277 2.73 1.92 -16.90
N SER A 278 3.83 1.93 -17.68
CA SER A 278 5.03 2.69 -17.34
C SER A 278 4.71 4.17 -17.10
N ALA A 279 3.98 4.79 -18.04
CA ALA A 279 3.56 6.19 -17.93
C ALA A 279 2.68 6.44 -16.69
N ILE A 280 1.68 5.58 -16.43
CA ILE A 280 0.81 5.68 -15.26
C ILE A 280 1.60 5.54 -13.95
N LYS A 281 2.57 4.63 -13.88
CA LYS A 281 3.44 4.48 -12.69
C LYS A 281 4.23 5.76 -12.41
N LYS A 282 4.85 6.34 -13.44
CA LYS A 282 5.61 7.60 -13.32
C LYS A 282 4.74 8.75 -12.84
N LEU A 283 3.55 8.92 -13.42
CA LEU A 283 2.58 9.93 -12.97
C LEU A 283 2.15 9.71 -11.51
N THR A 284 1.93 8.45 -11.12
CA THR A 284 1.48 8.10 -9.76
C THR A 284 2.57 8.36 -8.73
N ILE A 285 3.83 8.04 -9.04
CA ILE A 285 4.93 8.15 -8.08
C ILE A 285 5.52 9.55 -7.97
N LYS A 286 5.34 10.40 -8.98
CA LYS A 286 5.93 11.75 -9.09
C LYS A 286 5.89 12.56 -7.79
N GLU A 287 4.72 12.71 -7.19
CA GLU A 287 4.56 13.54 -5.99
C GLU A 287 5.29 12.94 -4.77
N VAL A 288 5.48 11.62 -4.73
CA VAL A 288 6.24 10.93 -3.68
C VAL A 288 7.74 11.17 -3.84
N VAL A 289 8.25 11.10 -5.08
CA VAL A 289 9.66 11.40 -5.38
C VAL A 289 9.96 12.88 -5.06
N LEU A 290 9.13 13.80 -5.56
CA LEU A 290 9.29 15.23 -5.30
C LEU A 290 9.26 15.56 -3.80
N TYR A 291 8.36 14.92 -3.05
CA TYR A 291 8.33 15.06 -1.59
C TYR A 291 9.64 14.58 -0.94
N SER A 292 10.15 13.41 -1.37
CA SER A 292 11.41 12.86 -0.85
C SER A 292 12.58 13.81 -1.14
N ASP A 293 12.70 14.30 -2.37
CA ASP A 293 13.76 15.23 -2.79
C ASP A 293 13.71 16.55 -2.03
N GLN A 294 12.52 17.15 -1.89
CA GLN A 294 12.33 18.38 -1.12
C GLN A 294 12.72 18.20 0.35
N LYS A 295 12.36 17.06 0.94
CA LYS A 295 12.73 16.74 2.32
C LYS A 295 14.24 16.57 2.47
N ILE A 296 14.90 15.87 1.56
CA ILE A 296 16.36 15.70 1.56
C ILE A 296 17.06 17.06 1.43
N ALA A 297 16.62 17.91 0.49
CA ALA A 297 17.18 19.25 0.29
C ALA A 297 17.03 20.13 1.54
N SER A 298 15.83 20.14 2.14
CA SER A 298 15.56 20.89 3.38
C SER A 298 16.45 20.43 4.53
N THR A 299 16.65 19.11 4.69
CA THR A 299 17.54 18.57 5.72
C THR A 299 18.99 19.01 5.50
N LYS A 300 19.49 19.01 4.26
CA LYS A 300 20.85 19.48 3.93
C LYS A 300 21.06 20.96 4.27
N GLU A 301 20.06 21.82 4.03
CA GLU A 301 20.11 23.24 4.39
C GLU A 301 20.15 23.47 5.91
N VAL A 302 19.44 22.66 6.69
CA VAL A 302 19.44 22.77 8.17
C VAL A 302 20.80 22.35 8.74
N ILE A 303 21.39 21.27 8.22
CA ILE A 303 22.72 20.81 8.64
C ILE A 303 23.77 21.88 8.35
N SER A 304 23.79 22.44 7.13
CA SER A 304 24.77 23.46 6.76
C SER A 304 24.66 24.76 7.57
N ARG A 305 23.44 25.15 7.97
CA ARG A 305 23.22 26.29 8.88
C ARG A 305 23.65 25.99 10.32
N THR A 306 23.47 24.77 10.79
CA THR A 306 23.86 24.37 12.15
C THR A 306 25.38 24.30 12.29
N ASP A 307 26.08 23.84 11.26
CA ASP A 307 27.55 23.82 11.21
C ASP A 307 28.16 25.22 11.18
N GLN A 308 27.48 26.21 10.57
CA GLN A 308 27.90 27.62 10.58
C GLN A 308 27.67 28.35 11.90
N ILE A 309 26.79 27.84 12.76
CA ILE A 309 26.49 28.43 14.09
C ILE A 309 27.41 27.85 15.17
N ASN A 310 27.97 26.65 14.93
CA ASN A 310 28.88 25.96 15.85
C ASN A 310 30.38 26.27 15.57
N HIS A 311 30.68 27.20 14.67
CA HIS A 311 32.01 27.73 14.35
C HIS A 311 32.04 29.25 14.47
#